data_AF-A0A3B8JRU1-F1
#
_entry.id   AF-A0A3B8JRU1-F1
#
_cell.length_a   1.000
_cell.length_b   1.000
_cell.length_c   1.000
_cell.angle_alpha   90.00
_cell.angle_beta   90.00
_cell.angle_gamma   90.00
#
_symmetry.space_group_name_H-M   'P 1'
#
loop_
_entity.id
_entity.type
_entity.pdbx_description
1 polymer ?
#
loop_
_entity_poly.entity_id
_entity_poly.type
_entity_poly.pdbx_seq_one_letter_code
_entity_poly.pdbx_strand_id
1 'polypeptide(L)'
;MALKLVNFSTYPMTYCFNPACENPQNPEGVEFCLFCNSALWLRNRYRALQVIEEGNFGRTLLAEDRDRLSDRCVIKQLFKWRKVQDSTQAMAKVSRAFEQEAALLLKLGTHPQIPTLLACFEQDRRFYIVQEYIQGQNLLEELLDQGIFSEQKIRDLLNDLLPVLKFIHEHNVIHRDIKPMNIIRSHGDGKLVLIDFGLAKKLQPNALGKTGSRYGTEGYAPIEQTRGKVYP
;
A
#
# COMPACT_ATOMS: atom_id res chain seq x y z
N MET A 1 12.31 -30.08 -11.08
CA MET A 1 11.84 -30.69 -9.82
C MET A 1 10.56 -29.96 -9.43
N ALA A 2 9.47 -30.69 -9.26
CA ALA A 2 8.10 -30.20 -9.37
C ALA A 2 7.75 -29.06 -8.40
N LEU A 3 7.34 -27.91 -8.95
CA LEU A 3 6.56 -26.93 -8.20
C LEU A 3 5.17 -27.56 -8.01
N LYS A 4 4.90 -27.99 -6.77
CA LYS A 4 3.59 -28.46 -6.35
C LYS A 4 2.58 -27.34 -6.58
N LEU A 5 1.58 -27.68 -7.39
CA LEU A 5 0.30 -26.99 -7.51
C LEU A 5 -0.20 -26.60 -6.11
N VAL A 6 -0.37 -25.30 -5.89
CA VAL A 6 -1.10 -24.81 -4.72
C VAL A 6 -2.56 -25.17 -4.98
N ASN A 7 -3.03 -26.22 -4.33
CA ASN A 7 -4.45 -26.55 -4.28
C ASN A 7 -5.18 -25.37 -3.63
N PHE A 8 -5.88 -24.57 -4.43
CA PHE A 8 -6.85 -23.62 -3.91
C PHE A 8 -8.01 -24.44 -3.31
N SER A 9 -8.13 -24.40 -1.99
CA SER A 9 -9.33 -24.84 -1.29
C SER A 9 -10.54 -24.13 -1.90
N THR A 10 -11.59 -24.88 -2.23
CA THR A 10 -12.81 -24.42 -2.92
C THR A 10 -13.73 -23.54 -2.06
N TYR A 11 -13.21 -22.99 -0.95
CA TYR A 11 -13.96 -22.13 -0.05
C TYR A 11 -13.25 -20.78 0.07
N PRO A 12 -14.00 -19.66 0.01
CA PRO A 12 -13.45 -18.34 0.34
C PRO A 12 -12.80 -18.37 1.72
N MET A 13 -11.59 -17.81 1.82
CA MET A 13 -10.80 -17.82 3.05
C MET A 13 -10.77 -16.42 3.67
N THR A 14 -10.80 -16.37 5.00
CA THR A 14 -10.64 -15.15 5.79
C THR A 14 -9.26 -15.13 6.44
N TYR A 15 -8.55 -14.02 6.27
CA TYR A 15 -7.21 -13.83 6.82
C TYR A 15 -7.25 -13.05 8.14
N CYS A 16 -6.50 -13.52 9.14
CA CYS A 16 -6.48 -12.93 10.47
C CYS A 16 -5.66 -11.63 10.53
N PHE A 17 -6.26 -10.57 11.07
CA PHE A 17 -5.59 -9.29 11.27
C PHE A 17 -4.54 -9.29 12.40
N ASN A 18 -4.45 -10.33 13.22
CA ASN A 18 -3.42 -10.41 14.25
C ASN A 18 -2.07 -10.80 13.63
N PRO A 19 -1.05 -9.92 13.62
CA PRO A 19 0.25 -10.22 13.02
C PRO A 19 1.04 -11.29 13.80
N ALA A 20 0.71 -11.54 15.07
CA ALA A 20 1.33 -12.60 15.86
C ALA A 20 0.66 -13.98 15.68
N CYS A 21 -0.34 -14.10 14.81
CA CYS A 21 -1.02 -15.37 14.57
C CYS A 21 -0.15 -16.26 13.66
N GLU A 22 0.22 -17.44 14.16
CA GLU A 22 1.04 -18.41 13.42
C GLU A 22 0.26 -19.06 12.27
N ASN A 23 -1.08 -19.15 12.39
CA ASN A 23 -1.97 -19.73 11.39
C ASN A 23 -3.12 -18.76 11.08
N PRO A 24 -2.90 -17.76 10.22
CA PRO A 24 -3.85 -16.68 10.01
C PRO A 24 -5.01 -17.03 9.06
N GLN A 25 -4.98 -18.17 8.38
CA GLN A 25 -6.02 -18.57 7.44
C GLN A 25 -7.18 -19.25 8.16
N ASN A 26 -8.39 -18.76 7.91
CA ASN A 26 -9.64 -19.24 8.52
C ASN A 26 -10.69 -19.47 7.43
N PRO A 27 -11.63 -20.39 7.62
CA PRO A 27 -12.78 -20.54 6.71
C PRO A 27 -13.66 -19.29 6.72
N GLU A 28 -14.47 -19.09 5.67
CA GLU A 28 -15.50 -18.06 5.67
C GLU A 28 -16.57 -18.30 6.76
N GLY A 29 -17.17 -17.23 7.27
CA GLY A 29 -18.31 -17.29 8.20
C GLY A 29 -17.93 -17.38 9.67
N VAL A 30 -16.66 -17.58 10.00
CA VAL A 30 -16.18 -17.48 11.39
C VAL A 30 -15.94 -16.02 11.78
N GLU A 31 -16.35 -15.65 13.00
CA GLU A 31 -16.17 -14.28 13.52
C GLU A 31 -14.81 -14.08 14.20
N PHE A 32 -14.25 -15.15 14.75
CA PHE A 32 -13.00 -15.17 15.49
C PHE A 32 -12.01 -16.17 14.87
N CYS A 33 -10.73 -15.82 14.91
CA CYS A 33 -9.65 -16.66 14.41
C CYS A 33 -9.57 -17.95 15.24
N LEU A 34 -9.58 -19.10 14.58
CA LEU A 34 -9.55 -20.42 15.21
C LEU A 34 -8.25 -20.71 15.97
N PHE A 35 -7.19 -19.94 15.69
CA PHE A 35 -5.85 -20.16 16.27
C PHE A 35 -5.46 -19.17 17.35
N CYS A 36 -5.86 -17.89 17.24
CA CYS A 36 -5.48 -16.85 18.20
C CYS A 36 -6.67 -16.12 18.83
N ASN A 37 -7.89 -16.54 18.51
CA ASN A 37 -9.16 -15.99 19.01
C ASN A 37 -9.34 -14.48 18.78
N SER A 38 -8.54 -13.87 17.89
CA SER A 38 -8.70 -12.47 17.51
C SER A 38 -9.88 -12.31 16.56
N ALA A 39 -10.63 -11.21 16.67
CA ALA A 39 -11.71 -10.90 15.75
C ALA A 39 -11.19 -10.86 14.29
N LEU A 40 -11.95 -11.45 13.37
CA LEU A 40 -11.61 -11.50 11.95
C LEU A 40 -12.17 -10.32 11.16
N TRP A 41 -13.02 -9.51 11.79
CA TRP A 41 -13.62 -8.32 11.22
C TRP A 41 -13.11 -7.06 11.92
N LEU A 42 -12.59 -6.10 11.14
CA LEU A 42 -12.29 -4.76 11.65
C LEU A 42 -13.55 -3.91 11.62
N ARG A 43 -13.85 -3.25 12.75
CA ARG A 43 -15.08 -2.43 12.94
C ARG A 43 -16.37 -3.14 12.52
N ASN A 44 -16.40 -4.47 12.60
CA ASN A 44 -17.50 -5.30 12.09
C ASN A 44 -17.86 -4.99 10.62
N ARG A 45 -16.87 -4.60 9.80
CA ARG A 45 -17.10 -4.12 8.42
C ARG A 45 -16.12 -4.71 7.41
N TYR A 46 -14.83 -4.71 7.75
CA TYR A 46 -13.79 -5.14 6.83
C TYR A 46 -13.28 -6.53 7.14
N ARG A 47 -13.16 -7.36 6.10
CA ARG A 47 -12.64 -8.73 6.18
C ARG A 47 -11.42 -8.88 5.28
N ALA A 48 -10.27 -9.26 5.83
CA ALA A 48 -9.10 -9.54 5.01
C ALA A 48 -9.22 -10.89 4.30
N LEU A 49 -8.74 -10.94 3.06
CA LEU A 49 -8.68 -12.14 2.23
C LEU A 49 -7.26 -12.71 2.17
N GLN A 50 -6.26 -11.85 1.96
CA GLN A 50 -4.86 -12.24 1.86
C GLN A 50 -3.90 -11.06 2.07
N VAL A 51 -2.64 -11.36 2.37
CA VAL A 51 -1.54 -10.38 2.37
C VAL A 51 -1.06 -10.16 0.94
N ILE A 52 -0.97 -8.90 0.52
CA ILE A 52 -0.38 -8.47 -0.76
C ILE A 52 1.10 -8.17 -0.54
N GLU A 53 1.43 -7.45 0.53
CA GLU A 53 2.79 -7.03 0.85
C GLU A 53 2.99 -7.01 2.37
N GLU A 54 4.19 -7.33 2.83
CA GLU A 54 4.56 -7.25 4.25
C GLU A 54 5.94 -6.62 4.41
N GLY A 55 6.06 -5.70 5.37
CA GLY A 55 7.30 -5.00 5.66
C GLY A 55 7.48 -4.72 7.15
N ASN A 56 8.56 -4.01 7.48
CA ASN A 56 8.95 -3.80 8.89
C ASN A 56 7.97 -2.94 9.72
N PHE A 57 7.11 -2.16 9.08
CA PHE A 57 6.22 -1.19 9.74
C PHE A 57 4.74 -1.45 9.49
N GLY A 58 4.42 -2.62 8.94
CA GLY A 58 3.05 -2.99 8.61
C GLY A 58 2.96 -3.98 7.47
N ARG A 59 1.74 -4.23 7.05
CA ARG A 59 1.42 -5.06 5.88
C ARG A 59 0.23 -4.50 5.14
N THR A 60 0.17 -4.81 3.86
CA THR A 60 -0.91 -4.45 2.94
C THR A 60 -1.73 -5.70 2.66
N LEU A 61 -3.04 -5.63 2.86
CA LEU A 61 -3.96 -6.75 2.74
C LEU A 61 -5.00 -6.45 1.65
N LEU A 62 -5.35 -7.45 0.85
CA LEU A 62 -6.59 -7.43 0.09
C LEU A 62 -7.74 -7.75 1.04
N ALA A 63 -8.81 -6.98 0.96
CA ALA A 63 -9.96 -7.13 1.85
C ALA A 63 -11.27 -6.84 1.12
N GLU A 64 -12.38 -7.14 1.79
CA GLU A 64 -13.73 -6.80 1.37
C GLU A 64 -14.38 -5.84 2.37
N ASP A 65 -15.19 -4.93 1.84
CA ASP A 65 -16.02 -4.00 2.60
C ASP A 65 -17.48 -4.44 2.52
N ARG A 66 -17.99 -5.07 3.59
CA ARG A 66 -19.35 -5.60 3.59
C ARG A 66 -20.43 -4.52 3.47
N ASP A 67 -20.14 -3.29 3.89
CA ASP A 67 -21.09 -2.17 3.79
C ASP A 67 -21.16 -1.62 2.37
N ARG A 68 -20.27 -2.08 1.47
CA ARG A 68 -20.24 -1.75 0.04
C ARG A 68 -20.45 -3.00 -0.82
N LEU A 69 -21.43 -3.84 -0.48
CA LEU A 69 -21.75 -5.06 -1.24
C LEU A 69 -20.55 -6.02 -1.35
N SER A 70 -19.70 -6.08 -0.31
CA SER A 70 -18.46 -6.85 -0.30
C SER A 70 -17.47 -6.46 -1.41
N ASP A 71 -17.50 -5.20 -1.84
CA ASP A 71 -16.54 -4.66 -2.80
C ASP A 71 -15.11 -4.73 -2.26
N ARG A 72 -14.14 -4.92 -3.16
CA ARG A 72 -12.74 -5.10 -2.79
C ARG A 72 -12.12 -3.77 -2.37
N CYS A 73 -11.28 -3.84 -1.34
CA CYS A 73 -10.48 -2.73 -0.87
C CYS A 73 -9.08 -3.21 -0.48
N VAL A 74 -8.16 -2.26 -0.34
CA VAL A 74 -6.82 -2.51 0.19
C VAL A 74 -6.75 -1.94 1.60
N ILE A 75 -6.26 -2.74 2.54
CA ILE A 75 -6.04 -2.33 3.93
C ILE A 75 -4.55 -2.33 4.21
N LYS A 76 -3.98 -1.15 4.44
CA LYS A 76 -2.66 -1.01 5.05
C LYS A 76 -2.81 -1.02 6.55
N GLN A 77 -2.33 -2.10 7.15
CA GLN A 77 -2.27 -2.27 8.59
C GLN A 77 -0.87 -1.85 9.07
N LEU A 78 -0.77 -0.73 9.77
CA LEU A 78 0.48 -0.24 10.34
C LEU A 78 0.59 -0.61 11.81
N PHE A 79 1.69 -1.27 12.15
CA PHE A 79 1.96 -1.76 13.50
C PHE A 79 3.46 -1.95 13.71
N LYS A 80 3.82 -2.12 14.98
CA LYS A 80 5.19 -2.44 15.37
C LYS A 80 5.27 -3.94 15.69
N TRP A 81 6.27 -4.62 15.13
CA TRP A 81 6.55 -6.00 15.52
C TRP A 81 7.08 -6.04 16.96
N ARG A 82 6.54 -6.90 17.81
CA ARG A 82 6.83 -6.98 19.26
C ARG A 82 8.32 -7.16 19.63
N LYS A 83 9.19 -7.49 18.66
CA LYS A 83 10.63 -7.70 18.87
C LYS A 83 11.46 -6.40 18.98
N VAL A 84 10.86 -5.24 18.70
CA VAL A 84 11.55 -3.94 18.85
C VAL A 84 11.17 -3.35 20.21
N GLN A 85 12.15 -3.15 21.11
CA GLN A 85 11.95 -2.59 22.46
C GLN A 85 10.95 -1.44 22.46
N ASP A 86 10.03 -1.45 23.42
CA ASP A 86 8.85 -0.59 23.52
C ASP A 86 9.21 0.87 23.82
N SER A 87 9.87 1.54 22.87
CA SER A 87 10.13 2.97 22.95
C SER A 87 8.91 3.74 22.42
N THR A 88 8.39 4.65 23.23
CA THR A 88 7.34 5.62 22.87
C THR A 88 7.62 6.31 21.53
N GLN A 89 8.90 6.50 21.21
CA GLN A 89 9.35 7.11 19.96
C GLN A 89 9.01 6.27 18.70
N ALA A 90 9.04 4.94 18.78
CA ALA A 90 8.71 4.08 17.66
C ALA A 90 7.20 4.12 17.34
N MET A 91 6.34 4.09 18.36
CA MET A 91 4.89 4.23 18.18
C MET A 91 4.52 5.61 17.64
N ALA A 92 5.16 6.68 18.12
CA ALA A 92 4.97 8.02 17.57
C ALA A 92 5.34 8.09 16.08
N LYS A 93 6.37 7.36 15.65
CA LYS A 93 6.75 7.28 14.23
C LYS A 93 5.68 6.58 13.37
N VAL A 94 5.10 5.49 13.86
CA VAL A 94 4.03 4.76 13.16
C VAL A 94 2.77 5.63 13.07
N SER A 95 2.35 6.26 14.17
CA SER A 95 1.21 7.19 14.20
C SER A 95 1.39 8.34 13.21
N ARG A 96 2.60 8.94 13.17
CA ARG A 96 2.90 10.03 12.23
C ARG A 96 2.87 9.58 10.78
N ALA A 97 3.37 8.38 10.48
CA ALA A 97 3.32 7.82 9.12
C ALA A 97 1.87 7.59 8.69
N PHE A 98 1.04 7.03 9.59
CA PHE A 98 -0.39 6.84 9.39
C PHE A 98 -1.11 8.16 9.07
N GLU A 99 -0.96 9.17 9.93
CA GLU A 99 -1.59 10.49 9.75
C GLU A 99 -1.15 11.16 8.44
N GLN A 100 0.14 11.06 8.12
CA GLN A 100 0.70 11.65 6.91
C GLN A 100 0.14 10.99 5.65
N GLU A 101 0.13 9.67 5.59
CA GLU A 101 -0.37 8.95 4.42
C GLU A 101 -1.88 9.16 4.23
N ALA A 102 -2.67 9.04 5.30
CA ALA A 102 -4.11 9.28 5.25
C ALA A 102 -4.42 10.71 4.78
N ALA A 103 -3.69 11.73 5.28
CA ALA A 103 -3.88 13.12 4.84
C ALA A 103 -3.50 13.34 3.37
N LEU A 104 -2.48 12.65 2.86
CA LEU A 104 -2.09 12.72 1.46
C LEU A 104 -3.13 12.08 0.55
N LEU A 105 -3.61 10.88 0.88
CA LEU A 105 -4.65 10.19 0.11
C LEU A 105 -5.97 10.98 0.14
N LEU A 106 -6.35 11.57 1.28
CA LEU A 106 -7.52 12.44 1.35
C LEU A 106 -7.39 13.67 0.44
N LYS A 107 -6.18 14.23 0.33
CA LYS A 107 -5.93 15.41 -0.50
C LYS A 107 -5.86 15.09 -1.99
N LEU A 108 -5.25 13.97 -2.35
CA LEU A 108 -4.86 13.64 -3.74
C LEU A 108 -5.80 12.63 -4.41
N GLY A 109 -6.53 11.82 -3.64
CA GLY A 109 -7.36 10.72 -4.12
C GLY A 109 -8.62 11.14 -4.88
N THR A 110 -8.81 12.44 -5.15
CA THR A 110 -9.80 12.91 -6.13
C THR A 110 -9.30 12.75 -7.57
N HIS A 111 -8.00 12.50 -7.77
CA HIS A 111 -7.40 12.25 -9.08
C HIS A 111 -7.63 10.79 -9.49
N PRO A 112 -8.14 10.49 -10.70
CA PRO A 112 -8.53 9.12 -11.09
C PRO A 112 -7.36 8.11 -11.14
N GLN A 113 -6.13 8.60 -11.27
CA GLN A 113 -4.91 7.79 -11.27
C GLN A 113 -4.22 7.71 -9.88
N ILE A 114 -4.95 8.01 -8.80
CA ILE A 114 -4.49 7.86 -7.41
C ILE A 114 -5.63 7.21 -6.60
N PRO A 115 -5.36 6.16 -5.80
CA PRO A 115 -6.41 5.49 -5.03
C PRO A 115 -7.16 6.42 -4.07
N THR A 116 -8.47 6.26 -4.02
CA THR A 116 -9.31 7.00 -3.07
C THR A 116 -9.11 6.47 -1.65
N LEU A 117 -9.01 7.37 -0.65
CA LEU A 117 -9.11 7.01 0.76
C LEU A 117 -10.57 6.66 1.11
N LEU A 118 -10.81 5.43 1.57
CA LEU A 118 -12.15 4.97 1.95
C LEU A 118 -12.40 5.13 3.45
N ALA A 119 -11.40 4.82 4.28
CA ALA A 119 -11.45 5.01 5.72
C ALA A 119 -10.04 5.03 6.33
N CYS A 120 -9.90 5.64 7.49
CA CYS A 120 -8.71 5.49 8.33
C CYS A 120 -9.13 5.42 9.79
N PHE A 121 -8.56 4.49 10.56
CA PHE A 121 -8.93 4.31 11.97
C PHE A 121 -7.84 3.60 12.78
N GLU A 122 -7.94 3.70 14.09
CA GLU A 122 -7.17 2.89 15.03
C GLU A 122 -8.06 1.80 15.65
N GLN A 123 -7.54 0.58 15.77
CA GLN A 123 -8.17 -0.52 16.51
C GLN A 123 -7.09 -1.37 17.16
N ASP A 124 -7.27 -1.76 18.43
CA ASP A 124 -6.33 -2.63 19.15
C ASP A 124 -4.87 -2.14 19.10
N ARG A 125 -4.65 -0.82 19.23
CA ARG A 125 -3.34 -0.15 19.14
C ARG A 125 -2.61 -0.31 17.81
N ARG A 126 -3.37 -0.53 16.74
CA ARG A 126 -2.89 -0.64 15.35
C ARG A 126 -3.64 0.35 14.49
N PHE A 127 -2.95 0.87 13.47
CA PHE A 127 -3.52 1.86 12.56
C PHE A 127 -3.88 1.20 11.24
N TYR A 128 -4.99 1.62 10.66
CA TYR A 128 -5.54 1.02 9.44
C TYR A 128 -5.90 2.13 8.45
N ILE A 129 -5.32 2.06 7.26
CA ILE A 129 -5.72 2.88 6.10
C ILE A 129 -6.43 1.95 5.13
N VAL A 130 -7.70 2.23 4.85
CA VAL A 130 -8.50 1.53 3.85
C VAL A 130 -8.58 2.41 2.63
N GLN A 131 -8.15 1.88 1.49
CA GLN A 131 -8.14 2.58 0.22
C GLN A 131 -8.78 1.73 -0.88
N GLU A 132 -9.08 2.37 -1.98
CA GLU A 132 -9.58 1.73 -3.20
C GLU A 132 -8.65 0.60 -3.66
N TYR A 133 -9.25 -0.52 -4.06
CA TYR A 133 -8.54 -1.61 -4.72
C TYR A 133 -8.52 -1.35 -6.23
N ILE A 134 -7.33 -1.25 -6.80
CA ILE A 134 -7.15 -1.12 -8.23
C ILE A 134 -7.03 -2.52 -8.83
N GLN A 135 -8.06 -2.95 -9.55
CA GLN A 135 -8.01 -4.21 -10.27
C GLN A 135 -7.11 -4.05 -11.50
N GLY A 136 -5.97 -4.72 -11.50
CA GLY A 136 -4.97 -4.59 -12.55
C GLY A 136 -3.69 -5.37 -12.26
N GLN A 137 -2.72 -5.22 -13.15
CA GLN A 137 -1.35 -5.71 -12.97
C GLN A 137 -0.42 -4.54 -12.70
N ASN A 138 0.55 -4.71 -11.80
CA ASN A 138 1.62 -3.72 -11.67
C ASN A 138 2.63 -3.83 -12.82
N LEU A 139 3.41 -2.78 -13.05
CA LEU A 139 4.34 -2.75 -14.19
C LEU A 139 5.47 -3.80 -14.07
N LEU A 140 5.80 -4.28 -12.87
CA LEU A 140 6.76 -5.38 -12.71
C LEU A 140 6.15 -6.70 -13.20
N GLU A 141 4.90 -6.98 -12.83
CA GLU A 141 4.16 -8.15 -13.33
C GLU A 141 4.03 -8.10 -14.85
N GLU A 142 3.65 -6.95 -15.42
CA GLU A 142 3.59 -6.80 -16.88
C GLU A 142 4.94 -7.06 -17.56
N LEU A 143 6.05 -6.61 -16.95
CA LEU A 143 7.40 -6.81 -17.48
C LEU A 143 7.80 -8.29 -17.42
N LEU A 144 7.45 -8.99 -16.34
CA LEU A 144 7.73 -10.42 -16.19
C LEU A 144 6.90 -11.26 -17.16
N ASP A 145 5.64 -10.89 -17.40
CA ASP A 145 4.72 -11.62 -18.28
C ASP A 145 5.03 -11.37 -19.76
N GLN A 146 5.33 -10.13 -20.15
CA GLN A 146 5.46 -9.73 -21.56
C GLN A 146 6.93 -9.62 -22.03
N GLY A 147 7.88 -9.63 -21.10
CA GLY A 147 9.28 -9.32 -21.37
C GLY A 147 9.53 -7.82 -21.57
N ILE A 148 10.71 -7.50 -22.08
CA ILE A 148 11.20 -6.12 -22.22
C ILE A 148 10.23 -5.29 -23.07
N PHE A 149 9.85 -4.11 -22.56
CA PHE A 149 8.95 -3.21 -23.27
C PHE A 149 9.62 -2.57 -24.49
N SER A 150 8.85 -2.43 -25.57
CA SER A 150 9.27 -1.67 -26.73
C SER A 150 9.37 -0.18 -26.40
N GLU A 151 10.15 0.57 -27.19
CA GLU A 151 10.27 2.02 -27.04
C GLU A 151 8.91 2.72 -27.10
N GLN A 152 8.02 2.28 -28.00
CA GLN A 152 6.67 2.80 -28.10
C GLN A 152 5.88 2.59 -26.81
N LYS A 153 5.90 1.37 -26.24
CA LYS A 153 5.22 1.08 -24.97
C LYS A 153 5.77 1.92 -23.82
N ILE A 154 7.09 2.17 -23.80
CA ILE A 154 7.72 3.05 -22.80
C ILE A 154 7.24 4.49 -22.96
N ARG A 155 7.17 5.03 -24.18
CA ARG A 155 6.65 6.39 -24.43
C ARG A 155 5.19 6.51 -23.98
N ASP A 156 4.35 5.52 -24.29
CA ASP A 156 2.94 5.52 -23.91
C ASP A 156 2.77 5.46 -22.38
N LEU A 157 3.58 4.63 -21.71
CA LEU A 157 3.66 4.56 -20.25
C LEU A 157 4.04 5.91 -19.64
N LEU A 158 5.09 6.57 -20.16
CA LEU A 158 5.54 7.86 -19.67
C LEU A 158 4.49 8.96 -19.91
N ASN A 159 3.83 8.97 -21.07
CA ASN A 159 2.76 9.91 -21.37
C ASN A 159 1.56 9.79 -20.41
N ASP A 160 1.32 8.59 -19.88
CA ASP A 160 0.22 8.37 -18.92
C ASP A 160 0.64 8.65 -17.46
N LEU A 161 1.90 8.37 -17.10
CA LEU A 161 2.41 8.53 -15.73
C LEU A 161 2.85 9.96 -15.41
N LEU A 162 3.54 10.65 -16.33
CA LEU A 162 4.10 11.99 -16.10
C LEU A 162 3.05 13.04 -15.70
N PRO A 163 1.82 13.05 -16.26
CA PRO A 163 0.75 13.93 -15.80
C PRO A 163 0.39 13.72 -14.32
N VAL A 164 0.36 12.48 -13.85
CA VAL A 164 0.10 12.15 -12.43
C VAL A 164 1.22 12.68 -11.54
N LEU A 165 2.47 12.52 -11.98
CA LEU A 165 3.64 13.06 -11.25
C LEU A 165 3.61 14.59 -11.20
N LYS A 166 3.28 15.23 -12.32
CA LYS A 166 3.07 16.68 -12.37
C LYS A 166 1.99 17.13 -11.38
N PHE A 167 0.84 16.45 -11.36
CA PHE A 167 -0.26 16.75 -10.46
C PHE A 167 0.18 16.68 -8.98
N ILE A 168 0.86 15.62 -8.54
CA ILE A 168 1.31 15.52 -7.14
C ILE A 168 2.37 16.59 -6.81
N HIS A 169 3.24 16.92 -7.77
CA HIS A 169 4.27 17.96 -7.59
C HIS A 169 3.64 19.36 -7.46
N GLU A 170 2.60 19.69 -8.25
CA GLU A 170 1.81 20.93 -8.11
C GLU A 170 1.14 21.04 -6.74
N HIS A 171 0.79 19.89 -6.13
CA HIS A 171 0.27 19.83 -4.76
C HIS A 171 1.36 19.84 -3.68
N ASN A 172 2.62 20.10 -4.07
CA ASN A 172 3.81 20.11 -3.23
C ASN A 172 4.08 18.75 -2.57
N VAL A 173 3.83 17.66 -3.27
CA VAL A 173 4.04 16.29 -2.78
C VAL A 173 5.04 15.57 -3.67
N ILE A 174 6.05 14.96 -3.06
CA ILE A 174 7.01 14.09 -3.76
C ILE A 174 6.76 12.66 -3.31
N HIS A 175 6.56 11.74 -4.27
CA HIS A 175 6.21 10.34 -3.98
C HIS A 175 7.35 9.58 -3.26
N ARG A 176 8.60 9.80 -3.70
CA ARG A 176 9.84 9.19 -3.18
C ARG A 176 9.99 7.68 -3.34
N ASP A 177 8.97 6.96 -3.81
CA ASP A 177 9.06 5.52 -4.09
C ASP A 177 8.40 5.13 -5.42
N ILE A 178 8.78 5.83 -6.49
CA ILE A 178 8.34 5.50 -7.85
C ILE A 178 9.12 4.29 -8.33
N LYS A 179 8.43 3.16 -8.51
CA LYS A 179 8.98 1.89 -8.98
C LYS A 179 7.87 1.09 -9.67
N PRO A 180 8.20 0.11 -10.55
CA PRO A 180 7.20 -0.66 -11.28
C PRO A 180 6.11 -1.32 -10.42
N MET A 181 6.46 -1.79 -9.22
CA MET A 181 5.49 -2.39 -8.29
C MET A 181 4.45 -1.41 -7.74
N ASN A 182 4.76 -0.10 -7.73
CA ASN A 182 3.88 0.95 -7.21
C ASN A 182 3.05 1.64 -8.31
N ILE A 183 3.00 1.05 -9.50
CA ILE A 183 2.24 1.58 -10.64
C ILE A 183 1.41 0.44 -11.21
N ILE A 184 0.09 0.52 -11.06
CA ILE A 184 -0.86 -0.50 -11.52
C ILE A 184 -1.51 -0.04 -12.82
N ARG A 185 -1.52 -0.88 -13.84
CA ARG A 185 -2.39 -0.69 -15.00
C ARG A 185 -3.77 -1.24 -14.70
N SER A 186 -4.72 -0.34 -14.54
CA SER A 186 -6.14 -0.66 -14.33
C SER A 186 -6.70 -1.48 -15.50
N HIS A 187 -7.35 -2.61 -15.21
CA HIS A 187 -8.07 -3.39 -16.21
C HIS A 187 -9.36 -2.72 -16.68
N GLY A 188 -9.88 -1.73 -15.92
CA GLY A 188 -11.11 -1.04 -16.27
C GLY A 188 -10.93 -0.12 -17.48
N ASP A 189 -10.00 0.82 -17.37
CA ASP A 189 -9.77 1.89 -18.34
C ASP A 189 -8.36 1.86 -18.98
N GLY A 190 -7.51 0.91 -18.58
CA GLY A 190 -6.14 0.77 -19.10
C GLY A 190 -5.15 1.80 -18.56
N LYS A 191 -5.59 2.69 -17.66
CA LYS A 191 -4.79 3.78 -17.11
C LYS A 191 -3.83 3.31 -16.04
N LEU A 192 -2.68 3.98 -15.95
CA LEU A 192 -1.72 3.78 -14.87
C LEU A 192 -2.19 4.52 -13.62
N VAL A 193 -2.31 3.79 -12.53
CA VAL A 193 -2.64 4.29 -11.21
C VAL A 193 -1.39 4.24 -10.34
N LEU A 194 -0.98 5.39 -9.81
CA LEU A 194 0.14 5.50 -8.88
C LEU A 194 -0.34 5.16 -7.48
N ILE A 195 0.24 4.13 -6.89
CA ILE A 195 -0.12 3.65 -5.55
C ILE A 195 1.03 3.87 -4.56
N ASP A 196 0.72 3.68 -3.28
CA ASP A 196 1.66 3.70 -2.15
C ASP A 196 2.33 5.04 -1.82
N PHE A 197 1.56 5.90 -1.16
CA PHE A 197 2.02 7.20 -0.64
C PHE A 197 2.66 7.11 0.75
N GLY A 198 2.96 5.91 1.26
CA GLY A 198 3.53 5.72 2.61
C GLY A 198 4.91 6.37 2.78
N LEU A 199 5.66 6.51 1.68
CA LEU A 199 6.93 7.24 1.65
C LEU A 199 6.79 8.65 1.08
N ALA A 200 5.61 9.11 0.67
CA ALA A 200 5.47 10.45 0.09
C ALA A 200 5.76 11.55 1.11
N LYS A 201 6.25 12.71 0.65
CA LYS A 201 6.60 13.85 1.51
C LYS A 201 6.02 15.14 0.96
N LYS A 202 5.32 15.89 1.82
CA LYS A 202 4.92 17.27 1.53
C LYS A 202 6.14 18.18 1.62
N LEU A 203 6.44 18.92 0.55
CA LEU A 203 7.41 19.99 0.57
C LEU A 203 6.84 21.13 1.41
N GLN A 204 7.61 21.55 2.42
CA GLN A 204 7.38 22.84 3.06
C GLN A 204 8.31 23.88 2.40
N PRO A 205 7.86 25.13 2.21
CA PRO A 205 8.65 26.18 1.55
C PRO A 205 10.07 26.33 2.14
N ASN A 206 10.23 26.06 3.44
CA ASN A 206 11.49 26.19 4.17
C ASN A 206 12.24 24.84 4.37
N ALA A 207 11.88 23.80 3.60
CA ALA A 207 12.41 22.44 3.76
C ALA A 207 13.12 21.88 2.52
N LEU A 208 13.22 22.64 1.43
CA LEU A 208 14.05 22.25 0.27
C LEU A 208 15.51 22.08 0.72
N GLY A 209 16.13 20.95 0.38
CA GLY A 209 17.53 20.66 0.68
C GLY A 209 17.87 20.31 2.15
N LYS A 210 16.89 20.28 3.07
CA LYS A 210 17.12 19.80 4.45
C LYS A 210 17.28 18.27 4.47
N THR A 211 18.26 17.79 5.24
CA THR A 211 18.49 16.35 5.49
C THR A 211 17.25 15.71 6.12
N GLY A 212 16.48 15.00 5.30
CA GLY A 212 15.43 14.09 5.74
C GLY A 212 15.95 12.67 5.94
N SER A 213 15.09 11.77 6.38
CA SER A 213 15.47 10.36 6.47
C SER A 213 15.67 9.74 5.08
N ARG A 214 16.60 8.79 5.00
CA ARG A 214 16.97 8.06 3.78
C ARG A 214 15.84 7.10 3.46
N TYR A 215 15.13 7.33 2.35
CA TYR A 215 13.99 6.52 1.91
C TYR A 215 14.09 6.28 0.40
N GLY A 216 13.35 5.28 -0.09
CA GLY A 216 13.28 4.90 -1.50
C GLY A 216 13.94 3.55 -1.76
N THR A 217 13.47 2.89 -2.82
CA THR A 217 13.95 1.57 -3.22
C THR A 217 15.32 1.66 -3.92
N GLU A 218 16.26 0.79 -3.54
CA GLU A 218 17.58 0.69 -4.18
C GLU A 218 17.44 0.40 -5.68
N GLY A 219 18.25 1.06 -6.51
CA GLY A 219 18.14 0.98 -7.97
C GLY A 219 17.10 1.93 -8.59
N TYR A 220 16.19 2.52 -7.80
CA TYR A 220 15.18 3.49 -8.27
C TYR A 220 15.34 4.87 -7.65
N ALA A 221 15.79 4.95 -6.39
CA ALA A 221 15.95 6.22 -5.69
C ALA A 221 17.17 7.00 -6.21
N PRO A 222 17.05 8.31 -6.51
CA PRO A 222 18.18 9.11 -6.95
C PRO A 222 19.18 9.36 -5.80
N ILE A 223 20.43 9.65 -6.13
CA ILE A 223 21.54 9.66 -5.16
C ILE A 223 21.37 10.75 -4.08
N GLU A 224 20.76 11.87 -4.41
CA GLU A 224 20.45 12.93 -3.48
C GLU A 224 19.39 12.50 -2.46
N GLN A 225 18.42 11.67 -2.85
CA GLN A 225 17.43 11.09 -1.94
C GLN A 225 18.04 10.05 -1.01
N THR A 226 18.96 9.22 -1.52
CA THR A 226 19.73 8.31 -0.65
C THR A 226 20.68 9.07 0.28
N ARG A 227 20.99 10.33 -0.01
CA ARG A 227 21.71 11.28 0.87
C ARG A 227 20.77 12.15 1.72
N GLY A 228 19.45 11.91 1.66
CA GLY A 228 18.44 12.58 2.48
C GLY A 228 17.94 13.94 1.94
N LYS A 229 18.34 14.37 0.75
CA LYS A 229 17.81 15.56 0.08
C LYS A 229 16.63 15.19 -0.81
N VAL A 230 15.63 16.05 -0.91
CA VAL A 230 14.40 15.77 -1.68
C VAL A 230 14.10 16.98 -2.57
N TYR A 231 13.98 16.75 -3.88
CA TYR A 231 13.64 17.74 -4.91
C TYR A 231 12.51 17.18 -5.80
N PRO A 232 11.63 18.04 -6.35
CA PRO A 232 10.66 17.63 -7.37
C PRO A 232 11.34 17.15 -8.65
#